data_AF-A0A2H4L1J9-F1
#
_entry.id   AF-A0A2H4L1J9-F1
#
_cell.length_a   1.000
_cell.length_b   1.000
_cell.length_c   1.000
_cell.angle_alpha   90.00
_cell.angle_beta   90.00
_cell.angle_gamma   90.00
#
_symmetry.space_group_name_H-M   'P 1'
#
loop_
_entity.id
_entity.type
_entity.pdbx_description
1 polymer ?
#
loop_
_entity_poly.entity_id
_entity_poly.type
_entity_poly.pdbx_seq_one_letter_code
_entity_poly.pdbx_strand_id
1 'polypeptide(L)'
;MTETLVKSITPRPVTPLGILVEELETTLNIAKQENVSPELAASLQKVYDLASGIDPYLDKHTTNESPALAVLAQKTASEDWSQRFDDGETVRQLEQEMLSGHIEGQTLKMFVSMTKAKRILEIGMFTGYSALAMAEALPADGDIIACEVDDYVAEFAKRCFQTSLHGSKIKVKVAPALQTLQELANAGETFDLVFIDADKKEYVDYFNLLLNTGLLAENGFIFVDNTLLQGQPYLVSAKRTTNGEAIAQFNQIVAADPRVEQVILPLRDGLTIIKRK
;
A
#
# COMPACT_ATOMS: atom_id res chain seq x y z
N MET A 1 19.13 14.50 -33.12
CA MET A 1 18.15 14.58 -32.02
C MET A 1 17.40 13.28 -32.02
N THR A 2 17.91 12.29 -31.28
CA THR A 2 17.28 10.99 -31.11
C THR A 2 16.24 11.14 -30.02
N GLU A 3 14.96 11.09 -30.40
CA GLU A 3 13.85 10.90 -29.48
C GLU A 3 14.05 9.56 -28.79
N THR A 4 14.47 9.61 -27.52
CA THR A 4 14.42 8.45 -26.64
C THR A 4 12.94 8.14 -26.46
N LEU A 5 12.45 7.07 -27.11
CA LEU A 5 11.15 6.49 -26.79
C LEU A 5 11.20 6.07 -25.32
N VAL A 6 10.68 6.92 -24.43
CA VAL A 6 10.25 6.50 -23.11
C VAL A 6 9.15 5.48 -23.39
N LYS A 7 9.45 4.19 -23.22
CA LYS A 7 8.42 3.16 -23.23
C LYS A 7 7.40 3.60 -22.18
N SER A 8 6.20 3.93 -22.62
CA SER A 8 5.03 3.99 -21.75
C SER A 8 4.80 2.57 -21.23
N ILE A 9 5.46 2.22 -20.13
CA ILE A 9 5.25 0.95 -19.44
C ILE A 9 3.96 1.13 -18.66
N THR A 10 2.85 0.64 -19.22
CA THR A 10 1.61 0.49 -18.45
C THR A 10 1.93 -0.38 -17.24
N PRO A 11 1.59 0.05 -16.01
CA PRO A 11 1.87 -0.74 -14.81
C PRO A 11 1.24 -2.12 -14.90
N ARG A 12 1.93 -3.14 -14.38
CA ARG A 12 1.38 -4.51 -14.32
C ARG A 12 0.25 -4.59 -13.29
N PRO A 13 -0.75 -5.47 -13.46
CA PRO A 13 -1.77 -5.68 -12.43
C PRO A 13 -1.12 -6.28 -11.17
N VAL A 14 -1.38 -5.65 -10.02
CA VAL A 14 -0.85 -6.07 -8.71
C VAL A 14 -1.93 -6.30 -7.65
N THR A 15 -3.20 -6.21 -8.04
CA THR A 15 -4.34 -6.46 -7.15
C THR A 15 -5.06 -7.75 -7.55
N PRO A 16 -5.77 -8.43 -6.65
CA PRO A 16 -6.54 -9.62 -7.01
C PRO A 16 -7.55 -9.36 -8.13
N LEU A 17 -8.18 -8.18 -8.12
CA LEU A 17 -9.12 -7.78 -9.16
C LEU A 17 -8.42 -7.51 -10.50
N GLY A 18 -7.30 -6.78 -10.49
CA GLY A 18 -6.55 -6.48 -11.71
C GLY A 18 -6.05 -7.75 -12.41
N ILE A 19 -5.52 -8.71 -11.63
CA ILE A 19 -5.09 -10.01 -12.15
C ILE A 19 -6.28 -10.79 -12.70
N LEU A 20 -7.41 -10.80 -12.00
CA LEU A 20 -8.64 -11.45 -12.48
C LEU A 20 -9.11 -10.85 -13.81
N VAL A 21 -9.05 -9.52 -13.96
CA VAL A 21 -9.44 -8.83 -15.20
C VAL A 21 -8.54 -9.23 -16.36
N GLU A 22 -7.22 -9.28 -16.16
CA GLU A 22 -6.25 -9.69 -17.19
C GLU A 22 -6.46 -11.15 -17.64
N GLU A 23 -6.71 -12.05 -16.68
CA GLU A 23 -7.01 -13.46 -16.97
C GLU A 23 -8.36 -13.63 -17.69
N LEU A 24 -9.38 -12.85 -17.32
CA LEU A 24 -10.68 -12.84 -18.00
C LEU A 24 -10.57 -12.29 -19.42
N GLU A 25 -9.78 -11.24 -19.64
CA GLU A 25 -9.51 -10.69 -20.97
C GLU A 25 -8.85 -11.74 -21.87
N THR A 26 -7.81 -12.40 -21.36
CA THR A 26 -7.10 -13.48 -22.05
C THR A 26 -8.05 -14.61 -22.40
N THR A 27 -8.86 -15.05 -21.45
CA THR A 27 -9.85 -16.12 -21.64
C THR A 27 -10.91 -15.74 -22.69
N LEU A 28 -11.41 -14.51 -22.63
CA LEU A 28 -12.37 -13.98 -23.59
C LEU A 28 -11.79 -13.92 -25.01
N ASN A 29 -10.53 -13.55 -25.15
CA ASN A 29 -9.83 -13.52 -26.43
C ASN A 29 -9.64 -14.93 -27.03
N ILE A 30 -9.27 -15.91 -26.20
CA ILE A 30 -9.20 -17.33 -26.62
C ILE A 30 -10.59 -17.81 -27.08
N ALA A 31 -11.63 -17.55 -26.29
CA ALA A 31 -12.99 -17.97 -26.62
C ALA A 31 -13.49 -17.40 -27.97
N LYS A 32 -13.12 -16.15 -28.30
CA LYS A 32 -13.41 -15.52 -29.59
C LYS A 32 -12.69 -16.20 -30.75
N GLN A 33 -11.49 -16.75 -30.53
CA GLN A 33 -10.72 -17.48 -31.56
C GLN A 33 -11.23 -18.90 -31.77
N GLU A 34 -11.64 -19.58 -30.70
CA GLU A 34 -12.09 -20.98 -30.71
C GLU A 34 -13.58 -21.15 -31.09
N ASN A 35 -14.26 -20.06 -31.50
CA ASN A 35 -15.63 -20.09 -32.00
C ASN A 35 -16.63 -20.79 -31.05
N VAL A 36 -16.53 -20.47 -29.76
CA VAL A 36 -17.42 -21.02 -28.70
C VAL A 36 -18.90 -20.65 -28.93
N SER A 37 -19.81 -21.30 -28.19
CA SER A 37 -21.24 -20.99 -28.32
C SER A 37 -21.55 -19.51 -28.01
N PRO A 38 -22.54 -18.90 -28.68
CA PRO A 38 -22.92 -17.50 -28.43
C PRO A 38 -23.27 -17.21 -26.97
N GLU A 39 -23.88 -18.18 -26.28
CA GLU A 39 -24.24 -18.08 -24.87
C GLU A 39 -23.00 -18.00 -23.98
N LEU A 40 -21.98 -18.82 -24.26
CA LEU A 40 -20.73 -18.79 -23.51
C LEU A 40 -19.95 -17.49 -23.77
N ALA A 41 -19.86 -17.06 -25.03
CA ALA A 41 -19.21 -15.80 -25.38
C ALA A 41 -19.87 -14.59 -24.69
N ALA A 42 -21.21 -14.54 -24.69
CA ALA A 42 -21.97 -13.49 -24.01
C ALA A 42 -21.77 -13.53 -22.49
N SER A 43 -21.72 -14.72 -21.90
CA SER A 43 -21.45 -14.89 -20.46
C SER A 43 -20.06 -14.37 -20.08
N LEU A 44 -19.02 -14.75 -20.84
CA LEU A 44 -17.64 -14.30 -20.61
C LEU A 44 -17.51 -12.78 -20.76
N GLN A 45 -18.10 -12.20 -21.80
CA GLN A 45 -18.10 -10.76 -22.01
C GLN A 45 -18.76 -10.04 -20.82
N LYS A 46 -19.92 -10.52 -20.35
CA LYS A 46 -20.61 -9.93 -19.20
C LYS A 46 -19.76 -9.93 -17.92
N VAL A 47 -19.05 -11.02 -17.65
CA VAL A 47 -18.20 -11.13 -16.45
C VAL A 47 -16.97 -10.21 -16.58
N TYR A 48 -16.36 -10.17 -17.76
CA TYR A 48 -15.26 -9.25 -18.05
C TYR A 48 -15.70 -7.78 -17.89
N ASP A 49 -16.84 -7.38 -18.46
CA ASP A 49 -17.35 -6.00 -18.36
C ASP A 49 -17.63 -5.60 -16.90
N LEU A 50 -18.17 -6.53 -16.11
CA LEU A 50 -18.41 -6.30 -14.69
C LEU A 50 -17.10 -6.10 -13.91
N ALA A 51 -16.10 -6.95 -14.16
CA ALA A 51 -14.83 -6.90 -13.44
C ALA A 51 -13.98 -5.68 -13.86
N SER A 52 -13.80 -5.49 -15.16
CA SER A 52 -12.97 -4.41 -15.74
C SER A 52 -13.54 -3.01 -15.49
N GLY A 53 -14.85 -2.90 -15.23
CA GLY A 53 -15.50 -1.63 -14.94
C GLY A 53 -15.29 -1.09 -13.52
N ILE A 54 -14.86 -1.91 -12.56
CA ILE A 54 -14.80 -1.51 -11.14
C ILE A 54 -13.72 -0.44 -10.91
N ASP A 55 -12.45 -0.71 -11.23
CA ASP A 55 -11.36 0.22 -10.92
C ASP A 55 -11.52 1.59 -11.60
N PRO A 56 -11.81 1.68 -12.92
CA PRO A 56 -12.05 2.97 -13.56
C PRO A 56 -13.24 3.74 -12.98
N TYR A 57 -14.28 3.02 -12.52
CA TYR A 57 -15.43 3.65 -11.87
C TYR A 57 -15.05 4.20 -10.49
N LEU A 58 -14.31 3.44 -9.67
CA LEU A 58 -13.83 3.89 -8.38
C LEU A 58 -12.91 5.12 -8.53
N ASP A 59 -11.95 5.07 -9.45
CA ASP A 59 -11.03 6.18 -9.73
C ASP A 59 -11.79 7.45 -10.11
N LYS A 60 -12.72 7.34 -11.05
CA LYS A 60 -13.51 8.47 -11.54
C LYS A 60 -14.44 9.08 -10.48
N HIS A 61 -14.94 8.26 -9.55
CA HIS A 61 -15.94 8.66 -8.57
C HIS A 61 -15.38 8.91 -7.16
N THR A 62 -14.06 8.86 -7.00
CA THR A 62 -13.36 9.22 -5.77
C THR A 62 -12.84 10.65 -5.84
N THR A 63 -12.86 11.38 -4.73
CA THR A 63 -12.29 12.73 -4.62
C THR A 63 -10.87 12.76 -5.17
N ASN A 64 -10.57 13.67 -6.08
CA ASN A 64 -9.24 13.81 -6.69
C ASN A 64 -8.12 13.96 -5.63
N GLU A 65 -6.95 13.42 -5.95
CA GLU A 65 -5.72 13.69 -5.21
C GLU A 65 -5.31 15.17 -5.25
N SER A 66 -4.49 15.59 -4.30
CA SER A 66 -3.94 16.94 -4.29
C SER A 66 -2.90 17.09 -5.41
N PRO A 67 -2.59 18.32 -5.86
CA PRO A 67 -1.50 18.54 -6.81
C PRO A 67 -0.16 17.98 -6.34
N ALA A 68 0.12 18.00 -5.03
CA ALA A 68 1.36 17.48 -4.47
C ALA A 68 1.43 15.94 -4.57
N LEU A 69 0.32 15.25 -4.30
CA LEU A 69 0.21 13.79 -4.47
C LEU A 69 0.33 13.39 -5.94
N ALA A 70 -0.35 14.10 -6.85
CA ALA A 70 -0.26 13.83 -8.29
C ALA A 70 1.18 13.99 -8.81
N VAL A 71 1.88 15.04 -8.39
CA VAL A 71 3.29 15.26 -8.75
C VAL A 71 4.20 14.17 -8.16
N LEU A 72 3.96 13.74 -6.92
CA LEU A 72 4.71 12.64 -6.30
C LEU A 72 4.50 11.34 -7.09
N ALA A 73 3.24 10.97 -7.36
CA ALA A 73 2.91 9.78 -8.14
C ALA A 73 3.56 9.80 -9.53
N GLN A 74 3.52 10.95 -10.22
CA GLN A 74 4.17 11.12 -11.52
C GLN A 74 5.70 10.93 -11.42
N LYS A 75 6.34 11.50 -10.40
CA LYS A 75 7.79 11.33 -10.19
C LYS A 75 8.13 9.86 -9.91
N THR A 76 7.33 9.18 -9.10
CA THR A 76 7.53 7.75 -8.81
C THR A 76 7.42 6.91 -10.08
N ALA A 77 6.44 7.18 -10.94
CA ALA A 77 6.28 6.48 -12.20
C ALA A 77 7.38 6.79 -13.24
N SER A 78 8.05 7.94 -13.12
CA SER A 78 9.07 8.38 -14.07
C SER A 78 10.50 8.01 -13.65
N GLU A 79 10.70 7.57 -12.41
CA GLU A 79 12.02 7.18 -11.90
C GLU A 79 12.38 5.77 -12.40
N ASP A 80 13.62 5.60 -12.86
CA ASP A 80 14.12 4.31 -13.34
C ASP A 80 14.63 3.46 -12.18
N TRP A 81 13.69 2.85 -11.45
CA TRP A 81 13.99 2.06 -10.25
C TRP A 81 14.93 0.89 -10.49
N SER A 82 14.92 0.31 -11.70
CA SER A 82 15.85 -0.76 -12.08
C SER A 82 17.26 -0.22 -12.23
N GLN A 83 17.44 0.90 -12.92
CA GLN A 83 18.75 1.54 -13.03
C GLN A 83 19.29 1.97 -11.66
N ARG A 84 18.43 2.53 -10.77
CA ARG A 84 18.82 2.88 -9.40
C ARG A 84 19.35 1.68 -8.60
N PHE A 85 18.71 0.52 -8.78
CA PHE A 85 19.17 -0.71 -8.15
C PHE A 85 20.47 -1.23 -8.77
N ASP A 86 20.57 -1.24 -10.10
CA ASP A 86 21.77 -1.67 -10.83
C ASP A 86 23.00 -0.80 -10.50
N ASP A 87 22.78 0.50 -10.23
CA ASP A 87 23.81 1.44 -9.80
C ASP A 87 24.14 1.35 -8.29
N GLY A 88 23.40 0.53 -7.54
CA GLY A 88 23.58 0.35 -6.09
C GLY A 88 23.11 1.54 -5.25
N GLU A 89 22.27 2.42 -5.80
CA GLU A 89 21.68 3.55 -5.08
C GLU A 89 20.54 3.12 -4.17
N THR A 90 19.85 2.02 -4.52
CA THR A 90 18.81 1.41 -3.67
C THR A 90 19.25 0.07 -3.10
N VAL A 91 18.82 -0.24 -1.88
CA VAL A 91 19.19 -1.48 -1.17
C VAL A 91 18.45 -2.71 -1.68
N ARG A 92 17.40 -2.50 -2.48
CA ARG A 92 16.59 -3.55 -3.12
C ARG A 92 16.03 -3.05 -4.44
N GLN A 93 15.58 -3.99 -5.27
CA GLN A 93 14.77 -3.69 -6.45
C GLN A 93 13.46 -3.06 -6.01
N LEU A 94 13.13 -1.92 -6.61
CA LEU A 94 11.88 -1.21 -6.40
C LEU A 94 11.10 -1.14 -7.71
N GLU A 95 9.80 -0.92 -7.60
CA GLU A 95 8.88 -0.88 -8.73
C GLU A 95 7.86 0.24 -8.48
N GLN A 96 7.38 0.90 -9.54
CA GLN A 96 6.38 1.96 -9.41
C GLN A 96 5.06 1.45 -8.82
N GLU A 97 4.76 0.16 -9.02
CA GLU A 97 3.57 -0.53 -8.54
C GLU A 97 3.49 -0.63 -7.01
N MET A 98 4.61 -0.37 -6.29
CA MET A 98 4.65 -0.30 -4.83
C MET A 98 3.96 0.97 -4.28
N LEU A 99 3.51 1.89 -5.13
CA LEU A 99 2.78 3.09 -4.71
C LEU A 99 1.33 2.75 -4.31
N SER A 100 0.89 3.17 -3.12
CA SER A 100 -0.52 3.01 -2.67
C SER A 100 -1.53 3.67 -3.63
N GLY A 101 -1.18 4.85 -4.17
CA GLY A 101 -1.95 5.51 -5.23
C GLY A 101 -3.29 6.14 -4.78
N HIS A 102 -4.07 6.61 -5.76
CA HIS A 102 -5.20 7.54 -5.57
C HIS A 102 -6.27 7.05 -4.57
N ILE A 103 -6.94 5.92 -4.83
CA ILE A 103 -8.05 5.44 -4.01
C ILE A 103 -7.61 5.13 -2.57
N GLU A 104 -6.46 4.49 -2.41
CA GLU A 104 -5.97 4.12 -1.09
C GLU A 104 -5.53 5.35 -0.29
N GLY A 105 -4.82 6.30 -0.92
CA GLY A 105 -4.48 7.56 -0.27
C GLY A 105 -5.71 8.33 0.21
N GLN A 106 -6.79 8.36 -0.58
CA GLN A 106 -8.05 8.99 -0.16
C GLN A 106 -8.73 8.21 0.96
N THR A 107 -8.66 6.89 0.93
CA THR A 107 -9.16 6.03 2.02
C THR A 107 -8.41 6.31 3.33
N LEU A 108 -7.07 6.37 3.28
CA LEU A 108 -6.24 6.70 4.45
C LEU A 108 -6.56 8.09 5.01
N LYS A 109 -6.77 9.11 4.16
CA LYS A 109 -7.24 10.44 4.59
C LYS A 109 -8.56 10.39 5.34
N MET A 110 -9.51 9.63 4.81
CA MET A 110 -10.82 9.46 5.44
C MET A 110 -10.67 8.78 6.80
N PHE A 111 -9.81 7.77 6.92
CA PHE A 111 -9.57 7.13 8.20
C PHE A 111 -8.88 8.05 9.21
N VAL A 112 -7.83 8.79 8.83
CA VAL A 112 -7.19 9.79 9.71
C VAL A 112 -8.23 10.78 10.24
N SER A 113 -9.14 11.24 9.36
CA SER A 113 -10.22 12.18 9.73
C SER A 113 -11.23 11.55 10.69
N MET A 114 -11.63 10.30 10.45
CA MET A 114 -12.62 9.58 11.27
C MET A 114 -12.08 9.18 12.65
N THR A 115 -10.83 8.72 12.70
CA THR A 115 -10.15 8.33 13.96
C THR A 115 -9.69 9.55 14.76
N LYS A 116 -9.61 10.72 14.12
CA LYS A 116 -9.06 11.95 14.70
C LYS A 116 -7.61 11.78 15.17
N ALA A 117 -6.85 10.94 14.47
CA ALA A 117 -5.45 10.71 14.75
C ALA A 117 -4.67 12.04 14.68
N LYS A 118 -3.73 12.22 15.61
CA LYS A 118 -2.77 13.33 15.62
C LYS A 118 -1.34 12.82 15.42
N ARG A 119 -1.06 11.62 15.91
CA ARG A 119 0.25 10.98 15.90
C ARG A 119 0.18 9.72 15.07
N ILE A 120 0.88 9.68 13.95
CA ILE A 120 0.90 8.53 13.05
C ILE A 120 2.32 7.93 12.99
N LEU A 121 2.40 6.61 13.03
CA LEU A 121 3.58 5.86 12.66
C LEU A 121 3.33 5.14 11.34
N GLU A 122 4.22 5.33 10.37
CA GLU A 122 4.19 4.59 9.11
C GLU A 122 5.41 3.67 9.03
N ILE A 123 5.15 2.39 8.76
CA ILE A 123 6.15 1.34 8.66
C ILE A 123 6.27 0.93 7.19
N GLY A 124 7.31 1.44 6.52
CA GLY A 124 7.46 1.35 5.08
C GLY A 124 6.86 2.57 4.39
N MET A 125 7.71 3.52 4.02
CA MET A 125 7.31 4.79 3.42
C MET A 125 7.36 4.75 1.89
N PHE A 126 8.34 4.04 1.34
CA PHE A 126 8.72 4.13 -0.07
C PHE A 126 8.83 5.61 -0.49
N THR A 127 8.23 6.00 -1.61
CA THR A 127 8.29 7.37 -2.13
C THR A 127 7.45 8.38 -1.35
N GLY A 128 6.69 7.94 -0.33
CA GLY A 128 6.01 8.81 0.63
C GLY A 128 4.58 9.21 0.26
N TYR A 129 3.93 8.52 -0.67
CA TYR A 129 2.57 8.88 -1.09
C TYR A 129 1.54 8.70 0.03
N SER A 130 1.53 7.55 0.70
CA SER A 130 0.68 7.27 1.87
C SER A 130 0.98 8.24 3.02
N ALA A 131 2.25 8.47 3.33
CA ALA A 131 2.72 9.47 4.30
C ALA A 131 2.10 10.84 4.03
N LEU A 132 2.25 11.33 2.80
CA LEU A 132 1.76 12.64 2.40
C LEU A 132 0.23 12.70 2.40
N ALA A 133 -0.43 11.64 1.94
CA ALA A 133 -1.88 11.55 1.97
C ALA A 133 -2.41 11.66 3.39
N MET A 134 -1.86 10.90 4.35
CA MET A 134 -2.24 10.98 5.75
C MET A 134 -1.92 12.36 6.36
N ALA A 135 -0.78 12.96 6.01
CA ALA A 135 -0.37 14.28 6.54
C ALA A 135 -1.32 15.43 6.12
N GLU A 136 -1.94 15.30 4.94
CA GLU A 136 -2.96 16.24 4.46
C GLU A 136 -4.23 16.23 5.34
N ALA A 137 -4.57 15.09 5.95
CA ALA A 137 -5.74 14.94 6.82
C ALA A 137 -5.45 15.24 8.31
N LEU A 138 -4.18 15.27 8.72
CA LEU A 138 -3.80 15.59 10.09
C LEU A 138 -4.17 17.03 10.48
N PRO A 139 -4.45 17.32 11.77
CA PRO A 139 -4.52 18.69 12.26
C PRO A 139 -3.17 19.41 12.15
N ALA A 140 -3.15 20.71 12.44
CA ALA A 140 -1.94 21.52 12.34
C ALA A 140 -0.84 21.10 13.34
N ASP A 141 -1.24 20.56 14.50
CA ASP A 141 -0.38 20.04 15.56
C ASP A 141 -0.08 18.53 15.41
N GLY A 142 -0.51 17.89 14.33
CA GLY A 142 -0.27 16.47 14.08
C GLY A 142 1.06 16.21 13.36
N ASP A 143 1.64 15.04 13.60
CA ASP A 143 2.86 14.60 12.95
C ASP A 143 2.88 13.09 12.61
N ILE A 144 3.72 12.75 11.64
CA ILE A 144 3.98 11.40 11.16
C ILE A 144 5.46 11.09 11.36
N ILE A 145 5.75 9.92 11.93
CA ILE A 145 7.06 9.29 11.82
C ILE A 145 6.97 8.20 10.76
N ALA A 146 7.77 8.31 9.70
CA ALA A 146 7.79 7.36 8.59
C ALA A 146 9.11 6.59 8.57
N CYS A 147 9.04 5.27 8.69
CA CYS A 147 10.19 4.38 8.64
C CYS A 147 10.52 4.04 7.19
N GLU A 148 11.78 4.24 6.81
CA GLU A 148 12.32 3.83 5.51
C GLU A 148 13.72 3.25 5.73
N VAL A 149 14.12 2.23 4.98
CA VAL A 149 15.45 1.62 5.11
C VAL A 149 16.43 2.19 4.08
N ASP A 150 15.91 2.72 2.98
CA ASP A 150 16.67 3.16 1.83
C ASP A 150 16.92 4.67 1.83
N ASP A 151 18.19 5.07 1.89
CA ASP A 151 18.60 6.49 1.90
C ASP A 151 18.16 7.25 0.64
N TYR A 152 18.29 6.63 -0.54
CA TYR A 152 17.91 7.27 -1.81
C TYR A 152 16.41 7.55 -1.84
N VAL A 153 15.61 6.56 -1.46
CA VAL A 153 14.15 6.67 -1.39
C VAL A 153 13.72 7.69 -0.34
N ALA A 154 14.38 7.72 0.82
CA ALA A 154 14.11 8.71 1.85
C ALA A 154 14.35 10.14 1.35
N GLU A 155 15.46 10.39 0.65
CA GLU A 155 15.74 11.70 0.05
C GLU A 155 14.82 12.03 -1.13
N PHE A 156 14.40 11.04 -1.91
CA PHE A 156 13.37 11.20 -2.92
C PHE A 156 12.05 11.70 -2.29
N ALA A 157 11.57 11.04 -1.23
CA ALA A 157 10.34 11.40 -0.55
C ALA A 157 10.42 12.79 0.09
N LYS A 158 11.52 13.11 0.78
CA LYS A 158 11.75 14.44 1.38
C LYS A 158 11.67 15.56 0.34
N ARG A 159 12.24 15.38 -0.85
CA ARG A 159 12.13 16.35 -1.96
C ARG A 159 10.68 16.52 -2.43
N CYS A 160 9.87 15.46 -2.38
CA CYS A 160 8.45 15.56 -2.69
C CYS A 160 7.68 16.30 -1.58
N PHE A 161 7.94 15.99 -0.31
CA PHE A 161 7.30 16.65 0.83
C PHE A 161 7.53 18.17 0.85
N GLN A 162 8.70 18.65 0.45
CA GLN A 162 9.01 20.09 0.34
C GLN A 162 8.06 20.86 -0.60
N THR A 163 7.38 20.17 -1.52
CA THR A 163 6.43 20.80 -2.44
C THR A 163 5.00 20.86 -1.89
N SER A 164 4.76 20.29 -0.71
CA SER A 164 3.45 20.29 -0.05
C SER A 164 3.45 21.15 1.21
N LEU A 165 2.32 21.85 1.44
CA LEU A 165 2.05 22.57 2.69
C LEU A 165 2.00 21.64 3.93
N HIS A 166 1.82 20.34 3.70
CA HIS A 166 1.72 19.33 4.76
C HIS A 166 3.01 18.55 4.99
N GLY A 167 4.03 18.74 4.15
CA GLY A 167 5.27 17.98 4.20
C GLY A 167 6.05 18.15 5.51
N SER A 168 5.93 19.31 6.17
CA SER A 168 6.59 19.57 7.46
C SER A 168 6.08 18.71 8.62
N LYS A 169 4.93 18.03 8.45
CA LYS A 169 4.39 17.10 9.44
C LYS A 169 5.09 15.73 9.40
N ILE A 170 5.88 15.43 8.37
CA ILE A 170 6.44 14.11 8.13
C ILE A 170 7.92 14.09 8.52
N LYS A 171 8.29 13.19 9.43
CA LYS A 171 9.66 12.96 9.88
C LYS A 171 10.09 11.57 9.42
N VAL A 172 11.04 11.52 8.49
CA VAL A 172 11.58 10.25 7.97
C VAL A 172 12.68 9.74 8.91
N LYS A 173 12.59 8.47 9.30
CA LYS A 173 13.60 7.74 10.06
C LYS A 173 14.22 6.69 9.15
N VAL A 174 15.48 6.92 8.77
CA VAL A 174 16.22 5.99 7.91
C VAL A 174 16.92 4.93 8.75
N ALA A 175 16.32 3.75 8.85
CA ALA A 175 16.81 2.59 9.59
C ALA A 175 15.88 1.38 9.33
N PRO A 176 16.31 0.15 9.67
CA PRO A 176 15.39 -0.98 9.75
C PRO A 176 14.18 -0.67 10.64
N ALA A 177 12.98 -1.04 10.16
CA ALA A 177 11.73 -0.71 10.83
C ALA A 177 11.68 -1.26 12.27
N LEU A 178 12.02 -2.54 12.49
CA LEU A 178 12.03 -3.15 13.82
C LEU A 178 12.96 -2.42 14.80
N GLN A 179 14.12 -1.95 14.33
CA GLN A 179 15.04 -1.15 15.14
C GLN A 179 14.38 0.18 15.51
N THR A 180 13.81 0.89 14.52
CA THR A 180 13.14 2.18 14.74
C THR A 180 12.00 2.04 15.75
N LEU A 181 11.17 1.01 15.62
CA LEU A 181 10.08 0.75 16.57
C LEU A 181 10.60 0.52 17.99
N GLN A 182 11.68 -0.27 18.15
CA GLN A 182 12.26 -0.51 19.46
C GLN A 182 12.82 0.77 20.10
N GLU A 183 13.48 1.63 19.31
CA GLU A 183 13.98 2.93 19.77
C GLU A 183 12.84 3.85 20.21
N LEU A 184 11.76 3.93 19.43
CA LEU A 184 10.56 4.70 19.75
C LEU A 184 9.87 4.17 21.02
N ALA A 185 9.77 2.85 21.17
CA ALA A 185 9.20 2.23 22.36
C ALA A 185 10.03 2.55 23.62
N ASN A 186 11.35 2.49 23.51
CA ASN A 186 12.28 2.84 24.60
C ASN A 186 12.22 4.33 24.96
N ALA A 187 11.91 5.19 23.99
CA ALA A 187 11.68 6.61 24.19
C ALA A 187 10.29 6.93 24.79
N GLY A 188 9.41 5.94 24.94
CA GLY A 188 8.06 6.12 25.47
C GLY A 188 7.10 6.81 24.49
N GLU A 189 7.36 6.70 23.19
CA GLU A 189 6.50 7.26 22.15
C GLU A 189 5.21 6.44 22.01
N THR A 190 4.12 7.12 21.65
CA THR A 190 2.80 6.53 21.43
C THR A 190 2.13 7.16 20.22
N PHE A 191 1.39 6.36 19.46
CA PHE A 191 0.72 6.73 18.21
C PHE A 191 -0.76 6.36 18.25
N ASP A 192 -1.59 7.23 17.67
CA ASP A 192 -3.04 7.03 17.57
C ASP A 192 -3.38 6.06 16.43
N LEU A 193 -2.55 6.07 15.39
CA LEU A 193 -2.71 5.29 14.17
C LEU A 193 -1.35 4.80 13.68
N VAL A 194 -1.30 3.54 13.25
CA VAL A 194 -0.11 2.95 12.63
C VAL A 194 -0.49 2.43 11.24
N PHE A 195 0.29 2.75 10.22
CA PHE A 195 0.16 2.17 8.88
C PHE A 195 1.33 1.22 8.62
N ILE A 196 1.05 -0.01 8.19
CA ILE A 196 2.06 -1.03 7.88
C ILE A 196 2.01 -1.37 6.40
N ASP A 197 3.07 -1.03 5.69
CA ASP A 197 3.32 -1.39 4.29
C ASP A 197 4.82 -1.61 4.03
N ALA A 198 5.36 -2.68 4.62
CA ALA A 198 6.80 -2.99 4.56
C ALA A 198 7.04 -4.45 4.13
N ASP A 199 8.10 -5.09 4.67
CA ASP A 199 8.38 -6.50 4.41
C ASP A 199 7.30 -7.38 5.05
N LYS A 200 6.61 -8.15 4.21
CA LYS A 200 5.47 -8.99 4.60
C LYS A 200 5.88 -10.07 5.60
N LYS A 201 7.15 -10.49 5.62
CA LYS A 201 7.67 -11.48 6.57
C LYS A 201 7.72 -10.96 8.00
N GLU A 202 7.85 -9.64 8.17
CA GLU A 202 7.97 -8.99 9.49
C GLU A 202 6.62 -8.45 10.00
N TYR A 203 5.52 -8.59 9.25
CA TYR A 203 4.21 -8.07 9.63
C TYR A 203 3.73 -8.57 11.00
N VAL A 204 3.97 -9.84 11.30
CA VAL A 204 3.64 -10.43 12.61
C VAL A 204 4.48 -9.81 13.71
N ASP A 205 5.76 -9.52 13.45
CA ASP A 205 6.67 -8.92 14.41
C ASP A 205 6.30 -7.45 14.68
N TYR A 206 6.00 -6.67 13.62
CA TYR A 206 5.48 -5.31 13.78
C TYR A 206 4.20 -5.29 14.61
N PHE A 207 3.21 -6.11 14.24
CA PHE A 207 1.94 -6.20 14.95
C PHE A 207 2.11 -6.55 16.44
N ASN A 208 2.93 -7.56 16.73
CA ASN A 208 3.21 -7.94 18.11
C ASN A 208 3.94 -6.84 18.88
N LEU A 209 4.94 -6.19 18.28
CA LEU A 209 5.68 -5.11 18.92
C LEU A 209 4.77 -3.91 19.24
N LEU A 210 3.87 -3.55 18.33
CA LEU A 210 2.88 -2.48 18.53
C LEU A 210 1.93 -2.77 19.69
N LEU A 211 1.45 -4.01 19.83
CA LEU A 211 0.50 -4.39 20.89
C LEU A 211 1.14 -4.74 22.23
N ASN A 212 2.38 -5.24 22.23
CA ASN A 212 3.12 -5.63 23.43
C ASN A 212 3.84 -4.45 24.09
N THR A 213 3.90 -3.30 23.43
CA THR A 213 4.54 -2.09 23.93
C THR A 213 3.54 -0.94 24.11
N GLY A 214 4.04 0.25 24.45
CA GLY A 214 3.27 1.49 24.51
C GLY A 214 3.15 2.23 23.17
N LEU A 215 3.61 1.63 22.05
CA LEU A 215 3.63 2.31 20.75
C LEU A 215 2.23 2.60 20.21
N LEU A 216 1.26 1.71 20.40
CA LEU A 216 -0.12 1.96 19.98
C LEU A 216 -0.96 2.45 21.17
N ALA A 217 -1.62 3.59 21.01
CA ALA A 217 -2.52 4.15 22.02
C ALA A 217 -3.67 3.18 22.37
N GLU A 218 -4.26 3.36 23.55
CA GLU A 218 -5.55 2.74 23.86
C GLU A 218 -6.59 3.17 22.82
N ASN A 219 -7.40 2.23 22.31
CA ASN A 219 -8.31 2.45 21.18
C ASN A 219 -7.64 2.90 19.87
N GLY A 220 -6.32 2.82 19.77
CA GLY A 220 -5.57 3.13 18.55
C GLY A 220 -5.86 2.15 17.42
N PHE A 221 -5.55 2.57 16.20
CA PHE A 221 -5.79 1.80 14.99
C PHE A 221 -4.48 1.36 14.34
N ILE A 222 -4.47 0.16 13.77
CA ILE A 222 -3.44 -0.32 12.86
C ILE A 222 -4.13 -0.57 11.51
N PHE A 223 -3.61 0.03 10.45
CA PHE A 223 -4.01 -0.26 9.08
C PHE A 223 -2.86 -0.98 8.40
N VAL A 224 -3.15 -2.09 7.73
CA VAL A 224 -2.13 -2.96 7.15
C VAL A 224 -2.46 -3.21 5.69
N ASP A 225 -1.55 -2.80 4.80
CA ASP A 225 -1.70 -2.93 3.36
C ASP A 225 -1.22 -4.29 2.84
N ASN A 226 -1.69 -4.64 1.65
CA ASN A 226 -1.47 -5.85 0.89
C ASN A 226 -1.91 -7.13 1.62
N THR A 227 -2.99 -7.07 2.39
CA THR A 227 -3.49 -8.24 3.15
C THR A 227 -4.26 -9.24 2.30
N LEU A 228 -4.53 -8.93 1.03
CA LEU A 228 -5.00 -9.88 0.02
C LEU A 228 -3.89 -10.31 -0.96
N LEU A 229 -2.76 -9.60 -1.02
CA LEU A 229 -1.52 -9.90 -1.75
C LEU A 229 -1.71 -10.71 -3.04
N GLN A 230 -2.28 -10.10 -4.08
CA GLN A 230 -2.49 -10.69 -5.41
C GLN A 230 -3.30 -11.99 -5.36
N GLY A 231 -4.10 -12.16 -4.31
CA GLY A 231 -4.90 -13.33 -4.01
C GLY A 231 -4.15 -14.51 -3.40
N GLN A 232 -2.85 -14.36 -3.14
CA GLN A 232 -2.00 -15.42 -2.61
C GLN A 232 -2.48 -16.04 -1.29
N PRO A 233 -2.96 -15.28 -0.28
CA PRO A 233 -3.24 -15.82 1.05
C PRO A 233 -4.33 -16.90 1.08
N TYR A 234 -5.26 -16.87 0.12
CA TYR A 234 -6.36 -17.83 0.02
C TYR A 234 -6.16 -18.89 -1.08
N LEU A 235 -4.99 -18.91 -1.73
CA LEU A 235 -4.58 -20.08 -2.53
C LEU A 235 -4.29 -21.27 -1.61
N VAL A 236 -4.29 -22.47 -2.20
CA VAL A 236 -3.75 -23.66 -1.52
C VAL A 236 -2.27 -23.45 -1.22
N SER A 237 -1.82 -23.85 -0.01
CA SER A 237 -0.47 -23.54 0.50
C SER A 237 0.66 -23.91 -0.49
N ALA A 238 0.56 -25.06 -1.17
CA ALA A 238 1.56 -25.50 -2.16
C ALA A 238 1.72 -24.58 -3.38
N LYS A 239 0.80 -23.61 -3.59
CA LYS A 239 0.85 -22.64 -4.69
C LYS A 239 1.18 -21.22 -4.22
N ARG A 240 1.39 -21.00 -2.92
CA ARG A 240 1.70 -19.67 -2.38
C ARG A 240 3.16 -19.34 -2.56
N THR A 241 3.43 -18.08 -2.86
CA THR A 241 4.77 -17.49 -2.69
C THR A 241 5.13 -17.39 -1.21
N THR A 242 6.41 -17.12 -0.90
CA THR A 242 6.84 -16.88 0.49
C THR A 242 6.09 -15.72 1.14
N ASN A 243 5.88 -14.62 0.41
CA ASN A 243 5.10 -13.48 0.91
C ASN A 243 3.61 -13.84 1.05
N GLY A 244 3.08 -14.67 0.13
CA GLY A 244 1.73 -15.21 0.23
C GLY A 244 1.47 -16.02 1.50
N GLU A 245 2.43 -16.87 1.88
CA GLU A 245 2.34 -17.62 3.14
C GLU A 245 2.47 -16.69 4.35
N ALA A 246 3.39 -15.72 4.32
CA ALA A 246 3.54 -14.74 5.39
C ALA A 246 2.26 -13.93 5.65
N ILE A 247 1.58 -13.46 4.59
CA ILE A 247 0.31 -12.74 4.71
C ILE A 247 -0.82 -13.67 5.15
N ALA A 248 -0.87 -14.92 4.67
CA ALA A 248 -1.85 -15.89 5.15
C ALA A 248 -1.70 -16.14 6.67
N GLN A 249 -0.46 -16.30 7.14
CA GLN A 249 -0.15 -16.45 8.55
C GLN A 249 -0.52 -15.19 9.35
N PHE A 250 -0.15 -14.01 8.86
CA PHE A 250 -0.49 -12.74 9.48
C PHE A 250 -2.01 -12.58 9.66
N ASN A 251 -2.80 -12.80 8.59
CA ASN A 251 -4.25 -12.70 8.63
C ASN A 251 -4.88 -13.68 9.63
N GLN A 252 -4.35 -14.91 9.73
CA GLN A 252 -4.82 -15.89 10.72
C GLN A 252 -4.52 -15.46 12.16
N ILE A 253 -3.31 -14.93 12.41
CA ILE A 253 -2.91 -14.43 13.73
C ILE A 253 -3.83 -13.28 14.15
N VAL A 254 -4.01 -12.27 13.28
CA VAL A 254 -4.87 -11.12 13.58
C VAL A 254 -6.32 -11.53 13.82
N ALA A 255 -6.85 -12.46 13.03
CA ALA A 255 -8.22 -12.96 13.20
C ALA A 255 -8.44 -13.73 14.51
N ALA A 256 -7.39 -14.38 15.03
CA ALA A 256 -7.45 -15.15 16.27
C ALA A 256 -7.05 -14.34 17.52
N ASP A 257 -6.52 -13.12 17.36
CA ASP A 257 -5.98 -12.35 18.47
C ASP A 257 -7.09 -11.66 19.30
N PRO A 258 -7.24 -12.00 20.59
CA PRO A 258 -8.32 -11.46 21.41
C PRO A 258 -8.16 -9.97 21.74
N ARG A 259 -6.95 -9.40 21.59
CA ARG A 259 -6.62 -8.01 21.94
C ARG A 259 -7.19 -6.99 20.95
N VAL A 260 -7.70 -7.43 19.80
CA VAL A 260 -8.13 -6.55 18.71
C VAL A 260 -9.49 -6.92 18.15
N GLU A 261 -10.09 -5.96 17.46
CA GLU A 261 -11.20 -6.13 16.51
C GLU A 261 -10.69 -5.74 15.12
N GLN A 262 -11.12 -6.44 14.07
CA GLN A 262 -10.56 -6.22 12.73
C GLN A 262 -11.55 -6.47 11.60
N VAL A 263 -11.32 -5.81 10.47
CA VAL A 263 -12.01 -6.05 9.19
C VAL A 263 -11.02 -5.97 8.03
N ILE A 264 -11.09 -6.92 7.10
CA ILE A 264 -10.34 -6.90 5.84
C ILE A 264 -11.21 -6.27 4.76
N LEU A 265 -10.69 -5.23 4.09
CA LEU A 265 -11.35 -4.56 2.98
C LEU A 265 -10.73 -5.01 1.65
N PRO A 266 -11.54 -5.34 0.62
CA PRO A 266 -11.06 -5.63 -0.73
C PRO A 266 -10.75 -4.33 -1.49
N LEU A 267 -9.94 -3.46 -0.86
CA LEU A 267 -9.43 -2.24 -1.44
C LEU A 267 -8.06 -2.53 -2.05
N ARG A 268 -7.91 -2.33 -3.37
CA ARG A 268 -6.67 -2.64 -4.10
C ARG A 268 -6.13 -4.03 -3.75
N ASP A 269 -4.95 -4.11 -3.15
CA ASP A 269 -4.29 -5.36 -2.78
C ASP A 269 -4.65 -5.87 -1.38
N GLY A 270 -5.69 -5.30 -0.78
CA GLY A 270 -6.23 -5.64 0.53
C GLY A 270 -5.75 -4.71 1.62
N LEU A 271 -6.68 -4.11 2.35
CA LEU A 271 -6.39 -3.26 3.50
C LEU A 271 -7.11 -3.81 4.73
N THR A 272 -6.36 -4.22 5.76
CA THR A 272 -6.94 -4.65 7.04
C THR A 272 -6.96 -3.49 8.02
N ILE A 273 -8.15 -3.19 8.54
CA ILE A 273 -8.34 -2.27 9.67
C ILE A 273 -8.35 -3.07 10.95
N ILE A 274 -7.50 -2.69 11.90
CA ILE A 274 -7.39 -3.33 13.20
C ILE A 274 -7.54 -2.25 14.27
N LYS A 275 -8.44 -2.46 15.23
CA LYS A 275 -8.64 -1.59 16.39
C LYS A 275 -8.20 -2.34 17.65
N ARG A 276 -7.37 -1.68 18.48
CA ARG A 276 -7.03 -2.18 19.82
C ARG A 276 -8.25 -2.10 20.74
N LYS A 277 -8.55 -3.18 21.46
CA LYS A 277 -9.59 -3.22 22.50
C LYS A 277 -9.13 -2.58 23.81
#